data_AF-A0A2C9EJE2-F1
#
_entry.id   AF-A0A2C9EJE2-F1
#
_cell.length_a   1.000
_cell.length_b   1.000
_cell.length_c   1.000
_cell.angle_alpha   90.00
_cell.angle_beta   90.00
_cell.angle_gamma   90.00
#
_symmetry.space_group_name_H-M   'P 1'
#
loop_
_entity.id
_entity.type
_entity.pdbx_description
1 polymer ?
#
loop_
_entity_poly.entity_id
_entity_poly.type
_entity_poly.pdbx_seq_one_letter_code
_entity_poly.pdbx_strand_id
1 'polypeptide(L)'
;MEAGAQCPGFCFSEDLFVFILKKLHEGQSMQLQPGLYQHYKGPQYRVFSVARHSETEEEVVFYQALYGDYGFWVRPLSMFLESVEVDGEQVPRFALVQAEPSLFSPA
;
A
#
# COMPACT_ATOMS: atom_id res chain seq x y z
N MET A 1 -29.92 -7.78 56.02
CA MET A 1 -30.22 -7.21 54.69
C MET A 1 -28.89 -7.14 53.98
N GLU A 2 -28.65 -8.10 53.11
CA GLU A 2 -27.35 -8.35 52.47
C GLU A 2 -27.12 -7.51 51.20
N ALA A 3 -25.84 -7.18 51.01
CA ALA A 3 -25.00 -7.17 49.79
C ALA A 3 -25.33 -6.27 48.58
N GLY A 4 -24.25 -5.66 48.03
CA GLY A 4 -24.16 -5.33 46.60
C GLY A 4 -23.17 -4.21 46.24
N ALA A 5 -21.91 -4.57 45.97
CA ALA A 5 -20.89 -3.72 45.34
C ALA A 5 -21.01 -3.72 43.79
N GLN A 6 -20.07 -3.03 43.10
CA GLN A 6 -19.80 -2.97 41.63
C GLN A 6 -20.73 -2.05 40.82
N CYS A 7 -20.34 -1.24 39.83
CA CYS A 7 -19.07 -0.73 39.26
C CYS A 7 -19.44 0.39 38.26
N PRO A 8 -18.54 1.33 37.88
CA PRO A 8 -18.81 2.33 36.86
C PRO A 8 -18.67 1.73 35.46
N GLY A 9 -19.77 1.74 34.69
CA GLY A 9 -19.78 1.31 33.30
C GLY A 9 -19.04 2.30 32.41
N PHE A 10 -17.83 1.94 31.99
CA PHE A 10 -17.19 2.51 30.81
C PHE A 10 -18.03 2.13 29.59
N CYS A 11 -18.64 3.13 28.95
CA CYS A 11 -19.22 2.99 27.63
C CYS A 11 -18.05 2.85 26.64
N PHE A 12 -17.64 1.62 26.33
CA PHE A 12 -16.69 1.32 25.25
C PHE A 12 -17.41 1.58 23.92
N SER A 13 -17.17 2.72 23.29
CA SER A 13 -17.64 2.96 21.93
C SER A 13 -16.82 2.13 20.94
N GLU A 14 -17.50 1.51 19.98
CA GLU A 14 -16.87 0.79 18.85
C GLU A 14 -15.95 1.71 18.01
N ASP A 15 -16.01 3.03 18.23
CA ASP A 15 -15.15 4.03 17.60
C ASP A 15 -13.67 3.90 17.99
N LEU A 16 -13.34 3.51 19.23
CA LEU A 16 -11.93 3.43 19.65
C LEU A 16 -11.20 2.27 18.96
N PHE A 17 -11.90 1.17 18.69
CA PHE A 17 -11.34 0.02 17.99
C PHE A 17 -11.11 0.33 16.51
N VAL A 18 -12.09 0.98 15.86
CA VAL A 18 -11.94 1.48 14.48
C VAL A 18 -10.84 2.54 14.40
N PHE A 19 -10.72 3.42 15.40
CA PHE A 19 -9.68 4.43 15.46
C PHE A 19 -8.28 3.84 15.68
N ILE A 20 -8.14 2.82 16.54
CA ILE A 20 -6.88 2.09 16.74
C ILE A 20 -6.52 1.30 15.47
N LEU A 21 -7.48 0.65 14.81
CA LEU A 21 -7.23 -0.01 13.54
C LEU A 21 -6.86 0.97 12.43
N LYS A 22 -7.51 2.14 12.33
CA LYS A 22 -7.11 3.23 11.43
C LYS A 22 -5.71 3.75 11.75
N LYS A 23 -5.39 4.02 13.02
CA LYS A 23 -4.08 4.46 13.50
C LYS A 23 -2.97 3.43 13.25
N LEU A 24 -3.28 2.14 13.35
CA LEU A 24 -2.35 1.05 13.04
C LEU A 24 -2.16 0.90 11.53
N HIS A 25 -3.20 1.13 10.72
CA HIS A 25 -3.11 1.09 9.25
C HIS A 25 -2.42 2.34 8.69
N GLU A 26 -2.59 3.51 9.30
CA GLU A 26 -1.91 4.78 8.96
C GLU A 26 -0.39 4.75 9.23
N GLY A 27 0.11 3.74 9.96
CA GLY A 27 1.52 3.59 10.31
C GLY A 27 2.23 2.39 9.70
N GLN A 28 1.53 1.56 8.90
CA GLN A 28 2.18 0.52 8.13
C GLN A 28 2.49 1.06 6.74
N SER A 29 3.72 1.55 6.54
CA SER A 29 4.28 1.70 5.20
C SER A 29 4.10 0.36 4.51
N MET A 30 3.16 0.26 3.58
CA MET A 30 2.93 -0.98 2.88
C MET A 30 4.17 -1.18 2.00
N GLN A 31 5.11 -1.99 2.49
CA GLN A 31 6.43 -2.13 1.89
C GLN A 31 6.29 -2.82 0.54
N LEU A 32 6.20 -2.02 -0.53
CA LEU A 32 6.27 -2.50 -1.89
C LEU A 32 7.72 -2.91 -2.17
N GLN A 33 7.91 -4.17 -2.56
CA GLN A 33 9.23 -4.69 -2.93
C GLN A 33 9.77 -3.94 -4.16
N PRO A 34 10.92 -3.26 -4.08
CA PRO A 34 11.53 -2.68 -5.28
C PRO A 34 11.97 -3.78 -6.26
N GLY A 35 11.99 -3.44 -7.55
CA GLY A 35 12.40 -4.36 -8.60
C GLY A 35 11.63 -4.23 -9.90
N LEU A 36 11.70 -5.27 -10.72
CA LEU A 36 11.04 -5.34 -12.03
C LEU A 36 9.60 -5.81 -11.88
N TYR A 37 8.68 -5.06 -12.45
CA TYR A 37 7.26 -5.35 -12.50
C TYR A 37 6.77 -5.44 -13.95
N GLN A 38 5.84 -6.36 -14.18
CA GLN A 38 5.20 -6.61 -15.45
C GLN A 38 3.75 -6.15 -15.36
N HIS A 39 3.36 -5.20 -16.21
CA HIS A 39 1.95 -4.86 -16.33
C HIS A 39 1.22 -5.98 -17.08
N TYR A 40 -0.04 -6.25 -16.73
CA TYR A 40 -0.85 -7.30 -17.35
C TYR A 40 -0.98 -7.15 -18.88
N LYS A 41 -0.78 -5.94 -19.43
CA LYS A 41 -0.76 -5.68 -20.89
C LYS A 41 0.56 -6.01 -21.60
N GLY A 42 1.62 -6.37 -20.88
CA GLY A 42 2.91 -6.75 -21.47
C GLY A 42 4.09 -5.78 -21.33
N PRO A 43 3.95 -4.45 -21.08
CA PRO A 43 5.11 -3.60 -20.81
C PRO A 43 5.71 -3.81 -19.41
N GLN A 44 7.03 -3.67 -19.32
CA GLN A 44 7.80 -3.79 -18.07
C GLN A 44 8.14 -2.43 -17.47
N TYR A 45 8.27 -2.43 -16.15
CA TYR A 45 8.52 -1.26 -15.32
C TYR A 45 9.52 -1.62 -14.23
N ARG A 46 10.33 -0.66 -13.79
CA ARG A 46 11.18 -0.79 -12.60
C ARG A 46 10.62 0.07 -11.49
N VAL A 47 10.23 -0.55 -10.39
CA VAL A 47 9.78 0.12 -9.15
C VAL A 47 10.99 0.38 -8.27
N PHE A 48 11.13 1.61 -7.78
CA PHE A 48 12.23 1.98 -6.89
C PHE A 48 11.82 2.09 -5.43
N SER A 49 10.69 2.74 -5.14
CA SER A 49 10.18 2.94 -3.77
C SER A 49 8.72 3.40 -3.77
N VAL A 50 8.09 3.27 -2.60
CA VAL A 50 6.92 4.06 -2.25
C VAL A 50 7.38 5.41 -1.72
N ALA A 51 6.69 6.47 -2.10
CA ALA A 51 6.86 7.84 -1.62
C ALA A 51 5.51 8.37 -1.11
N ARG A 52 5.53 9.52 -0.43
CA ARG A 52 4.32 10.19 0.03
C ARG A 52 4.09 11.46 -0.78
N HIS A 53 2.90 11.60 -1.35
CA HIS A 53 2.49 12.78 -2.09
C HIS A 53 2.37 13.97 -1.14
N SER A 54 3.07 15.07 -1.39
CA SER A 54 3.22 16.15 -0.39
C SER A 54 1.93 16.94 -0.14
N GLU A 55 1.03 17.02 -1.11
CA GLU A 55 -0.20 17.81 -1.00
C GLU A 55 -1.37 17.00 -0.43
N THR A 56 -1.44 15.71 -0.74
CA THR A 56 -2.56 14.84 -0.35
C THR A 56 -2.17 13.84 0.76
N GLU A 57 -0.88 13.74 1.07
CA GLU A 57 -0.30 12.75 1.99
C GLU A 57 -0.52 11.29 1.59
N GLU A 58 -1.01 11.02 0.37
CA GLU A 58 -1.26 9.68 -0.13
C GLU A 58 0.05 8.95 -0.51
N GLU A 59 0.08 7.64 -0.28
CA GLU A 59 1.18 6.79 -0.73
C GLU A 59 1.15 6.62 -2.25
N VAL A 60 2.29 6.84 -2.89
CA VAL A 60 2.47 6.73 -4.34
C VAL A 60 3.68 5.85 -4.65
N VAL A 61 3.62 5.09 -5.73
CA VAL A 61 4.74 4.30 -6.25
C VAL A 61 5.54 5.14 -7.21
N PHE A 62 6.85 5.24 -6.99
CA PHE A 62 7.80 5.83 -7.92
C PHE A 62 8.47 4.73 -8.76
N TYR A 63 8.28 4.80 -10.08
CA TYR A 63 8.74 3.77 -11.01
C TYR A 63 9.13 4.34 -12.38
N GLN A 64 9.89 3.57 -13.14
CA GLN A 64 10.33 3.90 -14.49
C GLN A 64 9.74 2.91 -15.51
N ALA A 65 9.29 3.42 -16.65
CA ALA A 65 8.95 2.59 -17.80
C ALA A 65 10.23 2.00 -18.42
N LEU A 66 10.23 0.72 -18.79
CA LEU A 66 11.38 0.07 -19.44
C LEU A 66 11.19 -0.06 -20.97
N TYR A 67 10.40 0.86 -21.54
CA TYR A 67 10.05 0.93 -22.95
C TYR A 67 9.88 2.40 -23.37
N GLY A 68 9.88 2.65 -24.69
CA GLY A 68 9.77 4.01 -25.23
C GLY A 68 10.92 4.89 -24.74
N ASP A 69 10.60 6.07 -24.22
CA ASP A 69 11.59 7.06 -23.75
C ASP A 69 12.12 6.78 -22.33
N TYR A 70 11.77 5.64 -21.72
CA TYR A 70 12.19 5.26 -20.37
C TYR A 70 11.83 6.28 -19.28
N GLY A 71 10.66 6.92 -19.41
CA GLY A 71 10.20 7.97 -18.51
C GLY A 71 9.90 7.49 -17.09
N PHE A 72 9.95 8.44 -16.15
CA PHE A 72 9.63 8.24 -14.74
C PHE A 72 8.20 8.65 -14.43
N TRP A 73 7.54 7.88 -13.57
CA TRP A 73 6.13 8.04 -13.24
C TRP A 73 5.88 7.88 -11.74
N VAL A 74 4.82 8.54 -11.28
CA VAL A 74 4.23 8.34 -9.96
C VAL A 74 2.78 7.90 -10.11
N ARG A 75 2.32 6.98 -9.27
CA ARG A 75 0.93 6.51 -9.27
C ARG A 75 0.49 6.18 -7.84
N PRO A 76 -0.78 6.43 -7.44
CA PRO A 76 -1.28 5.98 -6.14
C PRO A 76 -1.00 4.50 -5.89
N LEU A 77 -0.51 4.17 -4.69
CA LEU A 77 -0.13 2.82 -4.31
C LEU A 77 -1.31 1.85 -4.37
N SER A 78 -2.47 2.28 -3.89
CA SER A 78 -3.72 1.52 -3.97
C SER A 78 -4.00 1.05 -5.40
N MET A 79 -3.95 1.97 -6.36
CA MET A 79 -4.16 1.66 -7.78
C MET A 79 -3.08 0.80 -8.41
N PHE A 80 -1.87 0.80 -7.85
CA PHE A 80 -0.76 -0.04 -8.32
C PHE A 80 -0.95 -1.49 -7.85
N LEU A 81 -1.40 -1.69 -6.62
CA LEU A 81 -1.63 -3.00 -6.00
C LEU A 81 -2.97 -3.65 -6.39
N GLU A 82 -3.83 -2.93 -7.09
CA GLU A 82 -5.10 -3.45 -7.59
C GLU A 82 -4.92 -4.69 -8.47
N SER A 83 -5.88 -5.62 -8.37
CA SER A 83 -6.10 -6.69 -9.34
C SER A 83 -7.12 -6.26 -10.41
N VAL A 84 -6.99 -6.84 -11.60
CA VAL A 84 -7.88 -6.66 -12.73
C VAL A 84 -8.37 -8.02 -13.23
N GLU A 85 -9.57 -8.05 -13.81
CA GLU A 85 -10.11 -9.24 -14.45
C GLU A 85 -9.59 -9.32 -15.89
N VAL A 86 -8.91 -10.43 -16.22
CA VAL A 86 -8.41 -10.73 -17.57
C VAL A 86 -8.85 -12.15 -17.90
N ASP A 87 -9.60 -12.32 -18.98
CA ASP A 87 -10.14 -13.62 -19.42
C ASP A 87 -10.92 -14.39 -18.34
N GLY A 88 -11.58 -13.67 -17.43
CA GLY A 88 -12.35 -14.24 -16.31
C GLY A 88 -11.52 -14.59 -15.07
N GLU A 89 -10.22 -14.31 -15.08
CA GLU A 89 -9.31 -14.51 -13.95
C GLU A 89 -8.88 -13.18 -13.32
N GLN A 90 -8.80 -13.14 -11.99
CA GLN A 90 -8.30 -11.97 -11.27
C GLN A 90 -6.77 -12.00 -11.20
N VAL A 91 -6.11 -11.10 -11.92
CA VAL A 91 -4.65 -10.98 -11.97
C VAL A 91 -4.17 -9.64 -11.42
N PRO A 92 -3.00 -9.56 -10.76
CA PRO A 92 -2.43 -8.28 -10.36
C PRO A 92 -2.23 -7.36 -11.56
N ARG A 93 -2.59 -6.07 -11.42
CA ARG A 93 -2.35 -5.08 -12.48
C ARG A 93 -0.85 -4.99 -12.84
N PHE A 94 -0.01 -5.05 -11.80
CA PHE A 94 1.45 -5.13 -11.90
C PHE A 94 1.94 -6.32 -11.09
N ALA A 95 2.54 -7.30 -11.77
CA ALA A 95 3.12 -8.48 -11.13
C ALA A 95 4.63 -8.30 -10.95
N LEU A 96 5.15 -8.60 -9.75
CA LEU A 96 6.60 -8.61 -9.50
C LEU A 96 7.25 -9.76 -10.30
N VAL A 97 8.25 -9.42 -11.10
CA VAL A 97 9.06 -10.37 -11.89
C VAL A 97 10.38 -10.68 -11.18
N GLN A 98 11.06 -9.64 -10.69
CA GLN A 98 12.36 -9.77 -10.05
C GLN A 98 12.51 -8.71 -8.97
N ALA A 99 12.83 -9.13 -7.74
CA ALA A 99 13.16 -8.21 -6.67
C ALA A 99 14.55 -7.59 -6.89
N GLU A 100 14.67 -6.29 -6.66
CA GLU A 100 15.94 -5.55 -6.62
C GLU A 100 16.09 -4.91 -5.23
N PRO A 101 17.33 -4.71 -4.74
CA PRO A 101 17.55 -4.03 -3.48
C PRO A 101 17.07 -2.58 -3.56
N SER A 102 16.49 -2.07 -2.47
CA SER A 102 16.13 -0.66 -2.37
C SER A 102 17.40 0.21 -2.43
N LEU A 103 17.43 1.13 -3.39
CA LEU A 103 18.51 2.13 -3.48
C LEU A 103 18.35 3.26 -2.43
N PHE A 104 17.20 3.33 -1.78
CA PHE A 104 16.81 4.42 -0.88
C PHE A 104 16.70 3.99 0.58
N SER A 105 17.46 2.99 1.00
CA SER A 105 17.47 2.58 2.41
C SER A 105 17.83 3.80 3.29
N PRO A 106 16.95 4.24 4.19
CA PRO A 106 17.30 5.29 5.13
C PRO A 106 18.45 4.80 6.00
N ALA A 107 19.45 5.67 6.18
CA ALA A 107 20.61 5.43 7.05
C ALA A 107 20.20 5.37 8.53
#